data_AF-A0A8B6X9H1-F1
#
_entry.id   AF-A0A8B6X9H1-F1
#
_cell.length_a   1.000
_cell.length_b   1.000
_cell.length_c   1.000
_cell.angle_alpha   90.00
_cell.angle_beta   90.00
_cell.angle_gamma   90.00
#
_symmetry.space_group_name_H-M   'P 1'
#
loop_
_entity.id
_entity.type
_entity.pdbx_description
1 polymer ?
#
loop_
_entity_poly.entity_id
_entity_poly.type
_entity_poly.pdbx_seq_one_letter_code
_entity_poly.pdbx_strand_id
1 'polypeptide(L)'
;MPKFRVMSRFSDTRQKTRETAHRLLAEGRRAHELTVDSIYAEIRQGSRTTINDELKRWRDEQSRASELAPSLPDAVSQAALAMWQVALEQGRAAFDEERTALAERTVGAEAAAAEATRHADAARAEIAELRRQLADRDGQIALLRADLGAEREAHAATRDRADTRLAAEEARRLQTERDLADERAAATDALAALQHDHAARETAFRDELGRATERLEAVQKHVLLQLAEAREATRRADADARAARDEAERAAERQRAELAAAQTRQDALAARLEAQSALLAAQTERAAGAEARADDLRERLQASLRRPAVAARPTGGTGKRGAGLRPAR
;
A
#
# COMPACT_ATOMS: atom_id res chain seq x y z
N MET A 1 105.08 1.20 18.77
CA MET A 1 106.06 1.66 19.79
C MET A 1 107.30 0.77 19.73
N PRO A 2 108.47 1.28 19.27
CA PRO A 2 109.69 0.52 19.34
C PRO A 2 110.32 0.73 20.74
N LYS A 3 110.42 -0.34 21.52
CA LYS A 3 111.16 -0.33 22.79
C LYS A 3 112.65 -0.22 22.47
N PHE A 4 113.28 0.88 22.88
CA PHE A 4 114.72 1.03 22.90
C PHE A 4 115.35 -0.12 23.71
N ARG A 5 116.03 -1.02 23.00
CA ARG A 5 116.90 -2.02 23.59
C ARG A 5 118.11 -1.28 24.15
N VAL A 6 118.16 -1.07 25.46
CA VAL A 6 119.41 -0.72 26.15
C VAL A 6 120.32 -1.94 26.02
N MET A 7 121.06 -2.04 24.90
CA MET A 7 122.11 -3.02 24.73
C MET A 7 123.21 -2.66 25.73
N SER A 8 123.24 -3.42 26.82
CA SER A 8 124.30 -3.43 27.81
C SER A 8 125.66 -3.52 27.11
N ARG A 9 126.36 -2.40 27.02
CA ARG A 9 127.72 -2.31 26.46
C ARG A 9 128.71 -3.26 27.17
N PHE A 10 128.40 -3.63 28.42
CA PHE A 10 129.19 -4.58 29.21
C PHE A 10 128.96 -6.05 28.83
N SER A 11 127.75 -6.41 28.37
CA SER A 11 127.46 -7.77 27.86
C SER A 11 128.14 -8.03 26.53
N ASP A 12 128.22 -6.99 25.68
CA ASP A 12 128.82 -7.06 24.35
C ASP A 12 130.33 -7.36 24.43
N THR A 13 131.07 -6.70 25.34
CA THR A 13 132.51 -6.99 25.52
C THR A 13 132.77 -8.41 26.01
N ARG A 14 131.97 -8.93 26.96
CA ARG A 14 132.13 -10.30 27.48
C ARG A 14 131.81 -11.35 26.43
N GLN A 15 130.72 -11.16 25.70
CA GLN A 15 130.33 -12.05 24.60
C GLN A 15 131.38 -12.04 23.48
N LYS A 16 131.83 -10.85 23.05
CA LYS A 16 132.92 -10.73 22.07
C LYS A 16 134.22 -11.35 22.56
N THR A 17 134.57 -11.19 23.84
CA THR A 17 135.73 -11.84 24.45
C THR A 17 135.65 -13.36 24.32
N ARG A 18 134.48 -13.97 24.60
CA ARG A 18 134.26 -15.41 24.42
C ARG A 18 134.34 -15.82 22.96
N GLU A 19 133.62 -15.13 22.07
CA GLU A 19 133.61 -15.43 20.64
C GLU A 19 135.01 -15.35 20.03
N THR A 20 135.79 -14.32 20.39
CA THR A 20 137.18 -14.17 19.97
C THR A 20 138.09 -15.23 20.57
N ALA A 21 137.93 -15.59 21.85
CA ALA A 21 138.70 -16.66 22.47
C ALA A 21 138.43 -18.02 21.80
N HIS A 22 137.16 -18.31 21.47
CA HIS A 22 136.78 -19.51 20.71
C HIS A 22 137.36 -19.50 19.30
N ARG A 23 137.31 -18.37 18.59
CA ARG A 23 137.85 -18.24 17.25
C ARG A 23 139.36 -18.45 17.22
N LEU A 24 140.10 -17.78 18.10
CA LEU A 24 141.56 -17.93 18.18
C LEU A 24 141.98 -19.35 18.58
N LEU A 25 141.16 -20.05 19.38
CA LEU A 25 141.38 -21.46 19.71
C LEU A 25 141.13 -22.37 18.48
N ALA A 26 140.09 -22.07 17.69
CA ALA A 26 139.81 -22.76 16.43
C ALA A 26 140.89 -22.51 15.36
N GLU A 27 141.55 -21.36 15.38
CA GLU A 27 142.71 -21.02 14.55
C GLU A 27 144.01 -21.71 15.01
N GLY A 28 143.95 -22.52 16.08
CA GLY A 28 145.05 -23.38 16.53
C GLY A 28 145.89 -22.82 17.67
N ARG A 29 145.55 -21.64 18.24
CA ARG A 29 146.22 -21.14 19.45
C ARG A 29 145.77 -21.92 20.67
N ARG A 30 146.69 -22.20 21.60
CA ARG A 30 146.35 -22.94 22.82
C ARG A 30 145.66 -22.02 23.84
N ALA A 31 144.77 -22.59 24.66
CA ALA A 31 143.99 -21.83 25.64
C ALA A 31 144.84 -21.00 26.64
N HIS A 32 146.07 -21.45 26.93
CA HIS A 32 147.01 -20.76 27.81
C HIS A 32 147.83 -19.66 27.10
N GLU A 33 147.87 -19.65 25.77
CA GLU A 33 148.57 -18.64 24.96
C GLU A 33 147.70 -17.40 24.69
N LEU A 34 146.39 -17.51 24.94
CA LEU A 34 145.44 -16.40 24.84
C LEU A 34 145.66 -15.45 26.01
N THR A 35 146.16 -14.25 25.74
CA THR A 35 146.39 -13.19 26.73
C THR A 35 145.35 -12.07 26.61
N VAL A 36 145.26 -11.22 27.64
CA VAL A 36 144.35 -10.06 27.61
C VAL A 36 144.69 -9.14 26.44
N ASP A 37 145.97 -8.95 26.13
CA ASP A 37 146.39 -8.11 25.01
C ASP A 37 146.12 -8.76 23.65
N SER A 38 146.18 -10.09 23.51
CA SER A 38 145.79 -10.75 22.26
C SER A 38 144.30 -10.62 21.98
N ILE A 39 143.45 -10.70 23.02
CA ILE A 39 142.01 -10.46 22.88
C ILE A 39 141.74 -8.98 22.63
N TYR A 40 142.41 -8.07 23.37
CA TYR A 40 142.23 -6.63 23.23
C TYR A 40 142.69 -6.12 21.85
N ALA A 41 143.72 -6.72 21.26
CA ALA A 41 144.19 -6.39 19.90
C ALA A 41 143.10 -6.65 18.85
N GLU A 42 142.29 -7.68 19.04
CA GLU A 42 141.24 -8.12 18.12
C GLU A 42 139.93 -7.34 18.32
N ILE A 43 139.46 -7.22 19.58
CA ILE A 43 138.16 -6.58 19.84
C ILE A 43 138.25 -5.06 19.99
N ARG A 44 139.44 -4.53 20.36
CA ARG A 44 139.77 -3.10 20.59
C ARG A 44 138.73 -2.31 21.39
N GLN A 45 137.96 -2.99 22.24
CA GLN A 45 136.78 -2.45 22.92
C GLN A 45 136.67 -3.05 24.33
N GLY A 46 136.26 -2.23 25.30
CA GLY A 46 136.04 -2.64 26.68
C GLY A 46 137.26 -2.50 27.60
N SER A 47 137.07 -2.70 28.90
CA SER A 47 138.17 -2.63 29.87
C SER A 47 138.99 -3.92 29.86
N ARG A 48 140.32 -3.79 29.97
CA ARG A 48 141.25 -4.91 30.15
C ARG A 48 140.89 -5.79 31.35
N THR A 49 140.32 -5.23 32.41
CA THR A 49 139.86 -5.98 33.59
C THR A 49 138.68 -6.91 33.25
N THR A 50 137.68 -6.41 32.54
CA THR A 50 136.52 -7.20 32.09
C THR A 50 136.92 -8.33 31.16
N ILE A 51 137.90 -8.08 30.27
CA ILE A 51 138.44 -9.10 29.37
C ILE A 51 139.20 -10.16 30.17
N ASN A 52 140.02 -9.77 31.13
CA ASN A 52 140.78 -10.70 31.98
C ASN A 52 139.84 -11.62 32.78
N ASP A 53 138.81 -11.04 33.41
CA ASP A 53 137.87 -11.80 34.24
C ASP A 53 137.06 -12.79 33.40
N GLU A 54 136.61 -12.39 32.21
CA GLU A 54 135.86 -13.28 31.31
C GLU A 54 136.77 -14.35 30.70
N LEU A 55 138.01 -14.03 30.37
CA LEU A 55 138.97 -14.99 29.84
C LEU A 55 139.36 -16.04 30.89
N LYS A 56 139.45 -15.66 32.18
CA LYS A 56 139.61 -16.61 33.30
C LYS A 56 138.42 -17.56 33.39
N ARG A 57 137.20 -17.02 33.43
CA ARG A 57 135.96 -17.82 33.47
C ARG A 57 135.86 -18.78 32.27
N TRP A 58 136.16 -18.28 31.08
CA TRP A 58 136.17 -19.10 29.87
C TRP A 58 137.20 -20.23 29.96
N ARG A 59 138.44 -19.97 30.44
CA ARG A 59 139.44 -21.03 30.65
C ARG A 59 138.97 -22.05 31.67
N ASP A 60 138.38 -21.63 32.78
CA ASP A 60 137.83 -22.53 33.80
C ASP A 60 136.70 -23.41 33.22
N GLU A 61 135.85 -22.85 32.36
CA GLU A 61 134.83 -23.59 31.61
C GLU A 61 135.45 -24.59 30.63
N GLN A 62 136.51 -24.23 29.90
CA GLN A 62 137.24 -25.15 29.01
C GLN A 62 137.94 -26.28 29.77
N SER A 63 138.57 -25.97 30.90
CA SER A 63 139.20 -26.97 31.76
C SER A 63 138.17 -27.95 32.32
N ARG A 64 137.03 -27.47 32.82
CA ARG A 64 135.93 -28.34 33.26
C ARG A 64 135.36 -29.18 32.12
N ALA A 65 135.16 -28.60 30.94
CA ALA A 65 134.71 -29.37 29.78
C ALA A 65 135.73 -30.42 29.34
N SER A 66 137.03 -30.14 29.46
CA SER A 66 138.11 -31.09 29.19
C SER A 66 138.23 -32.17 30.26
N GLU A 67 137.90 -31.88 31.52
CA GLU A 67 137.86 -32.84 32.63
C GLU A 67 136.60 -33.73 32.57
N LEU A 68 135.48 -33.17 32.14
CA LEU A 68 134.22 -33.88 31.88
C LEU A 68 134.18 -34.60 30.53
N ALA A 69 135.21 -34.45 29.69
CA ALA A 69 135.42 -35.27 28.52
C ALA A 69 136.30 -36.47 28.92
N PRO A 70 135.74 -37.56 29.47
CA PRO A 70 136.49 -38.80 29.53
C PRO A 70 136.90 -39.10 28.10
N SER A 71 138.18 -39.43 27.88
CA SER A 71 138.64 -40.02 26.62
C SER A 71 138.03 -41.41 26.53
N LEU A 72 136.72 -41.47 26.30
CA LEU A 72 136.01 -42.67 25.92
C LEU A 72 136.76 -43.23 24.70
N PRO A 73 137.12 -44.52 24.72
CA PRO A 73 137.71 -45.16 23.55
C PRO A 73 136.88 -44.81 22.32
N ASP A 74 137.53 -44.43 21.22
CA ASP A 74 136.87 -43.87 20.03
C ASP A 74 135.66 -44.71 19.58
N ALA A 75 135.75 -46.04 19.70
CA ALA A 75 134.67 -46.96 19.39
C ALA A 75 133.39 -46.73 20.23
N VAL A 76 133.50 -46.43 21.52
CA VAL A 76 132.36 -46.19 22.41
C VAL A 76 131.74 -44.82 22.12
N SER A 77 132.56 -43.81 21.88
CA SER A 77 132.10 -42.47 21.47
C SER A 77 131.35 -42.51 20.14
N GLN A 78 131.89 -43.25 19.16
CA GLN A 78 131.24 -43.46 17.87
C GLN A 78 129.92 -44.22 18.01
N ALA A 79 129.86 -45.26 18.85
CA ALA A 79 128.64 -46.00 19.12
C ALA A 79 127.56 -45.12 19.80
N ALA A 80 127.94 -44.31 20.79
CA ALA A 80 127.02 -43.38 21.46
C ALA A 80 126.48 -42.31 20.51
N LEU A 81 127.34 -41.74 19.65
CA LEU A 81 126.92 -40.80 18.61
C LEU A 81 125.99 -41.47 17.59
N ALA A 82 126.29 -42.70 17.16
CA ALA A 82 125.43 -43.45 16.25
C ALA A 82 124.05 -43.75 16.88
N MET A 83 124.01 -44.18 18.14
CA MET A 83 122.76 -44.40 18.88
C MET A 83 121.95 -43.11 19.03
N TRP A 84 122.61 -41.98 19.33
CA TRP A 84 121.96 -40.69 19.41
C TRP A 84 121.39 -40.23 18.07
N GLN A 85 122.12 -40.43 16.95
CA GLN A 85 121.61 -40.14 15.62
C GLN A 85 120.37 -40.98 15.29
N VAL A 86 120.40 -42.29 15.58
CA VAL A 86 119.23 -43.17 15.38
C VAL A 86 118.04 -42.71 16.24
N ALA A 87 118.27 -42.33 17.50
CA ALA A 87 117.21 -41.81 18.36
C ALA A 87 116.63 -40.47 17.85
N LEU A 88 117.48 -39.59 17.32
CA LEU A 88 117.03 -38.34 16.69
C LEU A 88 116.23 -38.59 15.41
N GLU A 89 116.64 -39.54 14.57
CA GLU A 89 115.91 -39.92 13.36
C GLU A 89 114.54 -40.52 13.70
N GLN A 90 114.48 -41.44 14.66
CA GLN A 90 113.22 -42.03 15.12
C GLN A 90 112.30 -40.98 15.78
N GLY A 91 112.85 -40.09 16.60
CA GLY A 91 112.09 -39.01 17.23
C GLY A 91 111.54 -38.01 16.21
N ARG A 92 112.31 -37.67 15.18
CA ARG A 92 111.83 -36.83 14.07
C ARG A 92 110.72 -37.52 13.28
N ALA A 93 110.88 -38.81 12.97
CA ALA A 93 109.86 -39.57 12.26
C ALA A 93 108.53 -39.62 13.05
N ALA A 94 108.57 -39.94 14.35
CA ALA A 94 107.39 -39.97 15.20
C ALA A 94 106.74 -38.58 15.33
N PHE A 95 107.55 -37.52 15.48
CA PHE A 95 107.04 -36.15 15.54
C PHE A 95 106.37 -35.73 14.22
N ASP A 96 106.97 -36.05 13.08
CA ASP A 96 106.39 -35.75 11.77
C ASP A 96 105.08 -36.52 11.53
N GLU A 97 104.99 -37.77 12.00
CA GLU A 97 103.76 -38.58 11.96
C GLU A 97 102.65 -37.95 12.83
N GLU A 98 102.95 -37.63 14.10
CA GLU A 98 101.98 -36.99 14.99
C GLU A 98 101.54 -35.61 14.48
N ARG A 99 102.47 -34.83 13.92
CA ARG A 99 102.17 -33.53 13.31
C ARG A 99 101.22 -33.69 12.13
N THR A 100 101.44 -34.69 11.28
CA THR A 100 100.59 -34.95 10.11
C THR A 100 99.20 -35.43 10.56
N ALA A 101 99.14 -36.37 11.49
CA ALA A 101 97.88 -36.86 12.06
C ALA A 101 97.09 -35.76 12.80
N LEU A 102 97.77 -34.82 13.48
CA LEU A 102 97.12 -33.65 14.05
C LEU A 102 96.58 -32.71 12.97
N ALA A 103 97.36 -32.41 11.93
CA ALA A 103 96.93 -31.57 10.83
C ALA A 103 95.69 -32.13 10.12
N GLU A 104 95.67 -33.44 9.85
CA GLU A 104 94.51 -34.13 9.26
C GLU A 104 93.28 -34.07 10.17
N ARG A 105 93.44 -34.31 11.48
CA ARG A 105 92.33 -34.18 12.44
C ARG A 105 91.79 -32.76 12.51
N THR A 106 92.65 -31.74 12.47
CA THR A 106 92.21 -30.34 12.47
C THR A 106 91.43 -29.99 11.22
N VAL A 107 91.92 -30.41 10.04
CA VAL A 107 91.20 -30.21 8.76
C VAL A 107 89.87 -30.94 8.77
N GLY A 108 89.83 -32.19 9.28
CA GLY A 108 88.59 -32.95 9.41
C GLY A 108 87.58 -32.30 10.37
N ALA A 109 88.05 -31.78 11.51
CA ALA A 109 87.21 -31.08 12.47
C ALA A 109 86.66 -29.76 11.92
N GLU A 110 87.47 -29.00 11.19
CA GLU A 110 87.04 -27.76 10.52
C GLU A 110 86.00 -28.04 9.43
N ALA A 111 86.20 -29.10 8.63
CA ALA A 111 85.23 -29.52 7.62
C ALA A 111 83.89 -29.94 8.24
N ALA A 112 83.93 -30.73 9.32
CA ALA A 112 82.73 -31.15 10.03
C ALA A 112 82.00 -29.97 10.70
N ALA A 113 82.74 -29.01 11.28
CA ALA A 113 82.17 -27.81 11.86
C ALA A 113 81.51 -26.90 10.80
N ALA A 114 82.14 -26.77 9.62
CA ALA A 114 81.58 -26.03 8.50
C ALA A 114 80.29 -26.69 7.98
N GLU A 115 80.27 -28.02 7.89
CA GLU A 115 79.08 -28.78 7.48
C GLU A 115 77.93 -28.66 8.49
N ALA A 116 78.23 -28.80 9.78
CA ALA A 116 77.26 -28.61 10.85
C ALA A 116 76.66 -27.19 10.84
N THR A 117 77.49 -26.17 10.58
CA THR A 117 77.02 -24.77 10.45
C THR A 117 76.09 -24.62 9.27
N ARG A 118 76.44 -25.17 8.09
CA ARG A 118 75.56 -25.15 6.91
C ARG A 118 74.21 -25.82 7.17
N HIS A 119 74.21 -26.96 7.85
CA HIS A 119 72.96 -27.63 8.22
C HIS A 119 72.12 -26.83 9.22
N ALA A 120 72.75 -26.22 10.22
CA ALA A 120 72.06 -25.38 11.18
C ALA A 120 71.44 -24.15 10.52
N ASP A 121 72.14 -23.51 9.59
CA ASP A 121 71.63 -22.35 8.86
C ASP A 121 70.50 -22.73 7.90
N ALA A 122 70.61 -23.87 7.20
CA ALA A 122 69.53 -24.40 6.36
C ALA A 122 68.26 -24.68 7.19
N ALA A 123 68.39 -25.35 8.34
CA ALA A 123 67.27 -25.65 9.22
C ALA A 123 66.63 -24.36 9.79
N ARG A 124 67.43 -23.35 10.13
CA ARG A 124 66.92 -22.03 10.57
C ARG A 124 66.14 -21.33 9.47
N ALA A 125 66.62 -21.38 8.23
CA ALA A 125 65.92 -20.80 7.09
C ALA A 125 64.58 -21.50 6.84
N GLU A 126 64.54 -22.83 6.92
CA GLU A 126 63.31 -23.62 6.78
C GLU A 126 62.30 -23.29 7.89
N ILE A 127 62.75 -23.22 9.15
CA ILE A 127 61.89 -22.82 10.28
C ILE A 127 61.33 -21.41 10.09
N ALA A 128 62.14 -20.46 9.62
CA ALA A 128 61.69 -19.10 9.36
C ALA A 128 60.62 -19.06 8.25
N GLU A 129 60.81 -19.85 7.19
CA GLU A 129 59.85 -19.95 6.09
C GLU A 129 58.54 -20.61 6.53
N LEU A 130 58.61 -21.72 7.29
CA LEU A 130 57.42 -22.38 7.84
C LEU A 130 56.63 -21.46 8.78
N ARG A 131 57.32 -20.65 9.61
CA ARG A 131 56.67 -19.64 10.45
C ARG A 131 55.96 -18.57 9.63
N ARG A 132 56.59 -18.11 8.54
CA ARG A 132 55.97 -17.16 7.61
C ARG A 132 54.71 -17.74 6.96
N GLN A 133 54.77 -19.00 6.52
CA GLN A 133 53.63 -19.70 5.93
C GLN A 133 52.50 -19.89 6.94
N LEU A 134 52.80 -20.26 8.19
CA LEU A 134 51.81 -20.36 9.25
C LEU A 134 51.11 -19.01 9.51
N ALA A 135 51.89 -17.93 9.62
CA ALA A 135 51.33 -16.59 9.80
C ALA A 135 50.43 -16.15 8.63
N ASP A 136 50.81 -16.47 7.38
CA ASP A 136 49.99 -16.23 6.19
C ASP A 136 48.68 -17.03 6.24
N ARG A 137 48.75 -18.33 6.57
CA ARG A 137 47.56 -19.17 6.72
C ARG A 137 46.64 -18.70 7.84
N ASP A 138 47.18 -18.30 8.98
CA ASP A 138 46.41 -17.76 10.10
C ASP A 138 45.70 -16.46 9.68
N GLY A 139 46.38 -15.60 8.92
CA GLY A 139 45.77 -14.41 8.32
C GLY A 139 44.62 -14.74 7.37
N GLN A 140 44.81 -15.72 6.47
CA GLN A 140 43.76 -16.18 5.56
C GLN A 140 42.56 -16.78 6.32
N ILE A 141 42.80 -17.57 7.36
CA ILE A 141 41.74 -18.14 8.21
C ILE A 141 40.98 -17.03 8.94
N ALA A 142 41.67 -16.00 9.44
CA ALA A 142 41.02 -14.87 10.09
C ALA A 142 40.12 -14.09 9.11
N LEU A 143 40.57 -13.85 7.88
CA LEU A 143 39.77 -13.22 6.82
C LEU A 143 38.53 -14.05 6.48
N LEU A 144 38.70 -15.35 6.21
CA LEU A 144 37.58 -16.24 5.89
C LEU A 144 36.55 -16.33 7.04
N ARG A 145 37.00 -16.27 8.29
CA ARG A 145 36.09 -16.22 9.45
C ARG A 145 35.33 -14.91 9.52
N ALA A 146 35.96 -13.78 9.20
CA ALA A 146 35.31 -12.48 9.14
C ALA A 146 34.26 -12.45 8.02
N ASP A 147 34.62 -12.91 6.82
CA ASP A 147 33.71 -13.00 5.67
C ASP A 147 32.51 -13.91 5.97
N LEU A 148 32.74 -15.09 6.56
CA LEU A 148 31.67 -15.99 6.97
C LEU A 148 30.77 -15.38 8.05
N GLY A 149 31.34 -14.58 8.95
CA GLY A 149 30.57 -13.81 9.94
C GLY A 149 29.66 -12.79 9.28
N ALA A 150 30.21 -11.98 8.37
CA ALA A 150 29.46 -10.97 7.63
C ALA A 150 28.34 -11.58 6.77
N GLU A 151 28.60 -12.69 6.08
CA GLU A 151 27.59 -13.41 5.30
C GLU A 151 26.46 -13.95 6.19
N ARG A 152 26.79 -14.50 7.37
CA ARG A 152 25.77 -14.97 8.32
C ARG A 152 24.88 -13.84 8.82
N GLU A 153 25.46 -12.68 9.14
CA GLU A 153 24.71 -11.49 9.53
C GLU A 153 23.82 -10.98 8.40
N ALA A 154 24.34 -10.92 7.17
CA ALA A 154 23.57 -10.54 5.99
C ALA A 154 22.40 -11.50 5.70
N HIS A 155 22.65 -12.80 5.83
CA HIS A 155 21.62 -13.83 5.71
C HIS A 155 20.56 -13.73 6.80
N ALA A 156 20.96 -13.54 8.07
CA ALA A 156 20.03 -13.34 9.18
C ALA A 156 19.16 -12.09 8.96
N ALA A 157 19.76 -10.95 8.59
CA ALA A 157 19.03 -9.73 8.30
C ALA A 157 18.07 -9.89 7.11
N THR A 158 18.44 -10.65 6.09
CA THR A 158 17.56 -10.94 4.94
C THR A 158 16.38 -11.80 5.35
N ARG A 159 16.62 -12.81 6.20
CA ARG A 159 15.56 -13.67 6.76
C ARG A 159 14.59 -12.86 7.63
N ASP A 160 15.09 -12.04 8.54
CA ASP A 160 14.27 -11.19 9.40
C ASP A 160 13.39 -10.23 8.58
N ARG A 161 13.95 -9.64 7.51
CA ARG A 161 13.19 -8.80 6.58
C ARG A 161 12.12 -9.59 5.84
N ALA A 162 12.40 -10.83 5.44
CA ALA A 162 11.42 -11.70 4.78
C ALA A 162 10.28 -12.08 5.75
N ASP A 163 10.61 -12.49 6.97
CA ASP A 163 9.64 -12.86 8.01
C ASP A 163 8.76 -11.65 8.39
N THR A 164 9.36 -10.46 8.52
CA THR A 164 8.63 -9.21 8.78
C THR A 164 7.68 -8.87 7.62
N ARG A 165 8.10 -9.07 6.37
CA ARG A 165 7.24 -8.84 5.19
C ARG A 165 6.07 -9.83 5.15
N LEU A 166 6.32 -11.11 5.43
CA LEU A 166 5.27 -12.13 5.48
C LEU A 166 4.25 -11.80 6.57
N ALA A 167 4.70 -11.44 7.77
CA ALA A 167 3.80 -11.02 8.85
C ALA A 167 2.99 -9.77 8.50
N ALA A 168 3.59 -8.79 7.80
CA ALA A 168 2.88 -7.59 7.35
C ALA A 168 1.83 -7.90 6.27
N GLU A 169 2.13 -8.79 5.32
CA GLU A 169 1.19 -9.22 4.28
C GLU A 169 0.03 -10.04 4.88
N GLU A 170 0.31 -10.93 5.85
CA GLU A 170 -0.75 -11.66 6.58
C GLU A 170 -1.65 -10.70 7.38
N ALA A 171 -1.07 -9.72 8.07
CA ALA A 171 -1.84 -8.71 8.79
C ALA A 171 -2.72 -7.88 7.85
N ARG A 172 -2.20 -7.49 6.68
CA ARG A 172 -2.98 -6.80 5.64
C ARG A 172 -4.11 -7.67 5.12
N ARG A 173 -3.85 -8.95 4.82
CA ARG A 173 -4.89 -9.88 4.36
C ARG A 173 -6.01 -10.01 5.38
N LEU A 174 -5.67 -10.26 6.64
CA LEU A 174 -6.64 -10.34 7.73
C LEU A 174 -7.43 -9.04 7.91
N GLN A 175 -6.79 -7.88 7.77
CA GLN A 175 -7.48 -6.61 7.83
C GLN A 175 -8.48 -6.47 6.67
N THR A 176 -8.07 -6.76 5.43
CA THR A 176 -8.98 -6.70 4.28
C THR A 176 -10.14 -7.70 4.39
N GLU A 177 -9.90 -8.90 4.93
CA GLU A 177 -10.96 -9.88 5.18
C GLU A 177 -11.97 -9.39 6.21
N ARG A 178 -11.51 -8.69 7.26
CA ARG A 178 -12.37 -8.06 8.27
C ARG A 178 -13.17 -6.91 7.66
N ASP A 179 -12.52 -5.99 6.95
CA ASP A 179 -13.18 -4.85 6.33
C ASP A 179 -14.28 -5.32 5.35
N LEU A 180 -13.99 -6.35 4.54
CA LEU A 180 -14.98 -6.95 3.64
C LEU A 180 -16.12 -7.65 4.39
N ALA A 181 -15.85 -8.29 5.53
CA ALA A 181 -16.89 -8.90 6.35
C ALA A 181 -17.81 -7.83 6.97
N ASP A 182 -17.23 -6.73 7.46
CA ASP A 182 -17.95 -5.61 8.03
C ASP A 182 -18.80 -4.90 6.96
N GLU A 183 -18.27 -4.66 5.75
CA GLU A 183 -19.01 -4.11 4.62
C GLU A 183 -20.19 -5.02 4.22
N ARG A 184 -19.98 -6.34 4.19
CA ARG A 184 -21.06 -7.31 3.87
C ARG A 184 -22.14 -7.34 4.95
N ALA A 185 -21.76 -7.26 6.22
CA ALA A 185 -22.70 -7.18 7.33
C ALA A 185 -23.54 -5.89 7.21
N ALA A 186 -22.88 -4.74 7.03
CA ALA A 186 -23.56 -3.45 6.85
C ALA A 186 -24.49 -3.43 5.63
N ALA A 187 -24.08 -4.02 4.50
CA ALA A 187 -24.92 -4.14 3.32
C ALA A 187 -26.13 -5.05 3.54
N THR A 188 -25.95 -6.14 4.29
CA THR A 188 -27.03 -7.06 4.66
C THR A 188 -28.05 -6.35 5.56
N ASP A 189 -27.58 -5.61 6.56
CA ASP A 189 -28.43 -4.83 7.46
C ASP A 189 -29.19 -3.72 6.71
N ALA A 190 -28.52 -3.01 5.80
CA ALA A 190 -29.14 -1.99 4.96
C ALA A 190 -30.22 -2.57 4.04
N LEU A 191 -29.96 -3.75 3.45
CA LEU A 191 -30.95 -4.44 2.63
C LEU A 191 -32.16 -4.88 3.46
N ALA A 192 -31.94 -5.42 4.65
CA ALA A 192 -33.01 -5.81 5.57
C ALA A 192 -33.85 -4.60 5.99
N ALA A 193 -33.21 -3.46 6.29
CA ALA A 193 -33.90 -2.21 6.60
C ALA A 193 -34.74 -1.71 5.41
N LEU A 194 -34.19 -1.73 4.19
CA LEU A 194 -34.92 -1.32 2.99
C LEU A 194 -36.13 -2.24 2.71
N GLN A 195 -35.97 -3.55 2.90
CA GLN A 195 -37.05 -4.53 2.75
C GLN A 195 -38.15 -4.29 3.79
N HIS A 196 -37.76 -4.00 5.04
CA HIS A 196 -38.70 -3.65 6.10
C HIS A 196 -39.48 -2.37 5.77
N ASP A 197 -38.80 -1.31 5.37
CA ASP A 197 -39.42 -0.04 4.97
C ASP A 197 -40.36 -0.22 3.77
N HIS A 198 -39.95 -1.04 2.79
CA HIS A 198 -40.79 -1.34 1.63
C HIS A 198 -42.06 -2.09 2.03
N ALA A 199 -41.94 -3.14 2.85
CA ALA A 199 -43.08 -3.88 3.37
C ALA A 199 -44.02 -2.98 4.21
N ALA A 200 -43.47 -2.07 5.01
CA ALA A 200 -44.23 -1.07 5.77
C ALA A 200 -45.00 -0.10 4.85
N ARG A 201 -44.38 0.35 3.75
CA ARG A 201 -45.05 1.20 2.76
C ARG A 201 -46.14 0.46 1.98
N GLU A 202 -45.88 -0.79 1.58
CA GLU A 202 -46.87 -1.61 0.91
C GLU A 202 -48.10 -1.88 1.78
N THR A 203 -47.89 -2.20 3.06
CA THR A 203 -48.98 -2.39 4.01
C THR A 203 -49.78 -1.10 4.22
N ALA A 204 -49.12 0.03 4.46
CA ALA A 204 -49.78 1.33 4.54
C ALA A 204 -50.59 1.68 3.28
N PHE A 205 -50.04 1.41 2.08
CA PHE A 205 -50.73 1.63 0.82
C PHE A 205 -51.96 0.72 0.65
N ARG A 206 -51.86 -0.57 1.02
CA ARG A 206 -53.01 -1.49 1.03
C ARG A 206 -54.10 -1.01 1.99
N ASP A 207 -53.74 -0.51 3.16
CA ASP A 207 -54.68 0.06 4.12
C ASP A 207 -55.35 1.35 3.61
N GLU A 208 -54.61 2.20 2.89
CA GLU A 208 -55.15 3.37 2.21
C GLU A 208 -56.13 2.99 1.09
N LEU A 209 -55.77 2.01 0.25
CA LEU A 209 -56.65 1.48 -0.79
C LEU A 209 -57.92 0.84 -0.20
N GLY A 210 -57.79 0.11 0.91
CA GLY A 210 -58.92 -0.44 1.66
C GLY A 210 -59.87 0.67 2.10
N ARG A 211 -59.35 1.69 2.78
CA ARG A 211 -60.14 2.87 3.21
C ARG A 211 -60.75 3.63 2.05
N ALA A 212 -60.04 3.79 0.94
CA ALA A 212 -60.58 4.44 -0.26
C ALA A 212 -61.72 3.63 -0.89
N THR A 213 -61.57 2.30 -0.94
CA THR A 213 -62.61 1.37 -1.40
C THR A 213 -63.84 1.45 -0.50
N GLU A 214 -63.67 1.41 0.83
CA GLU A 214 -64.77 1.57 1.79
C GLU A 214 -65.51 2.90 1.62
N ARG A 215 -64.78 4.00 1.39
CA ARG A 215 -65.37 5.32 1.10
C ARG A 215 -66.15 5.30 -0.21
N LEU A 216 -65.62 4.70 -1.27
CA LEU A 216 -66.30 4.58 -2.55
C LEU A 216 -67.57 3.73 -2.44
N GLU A 217 -67.51 2.60 -1.73
CA GLU A 217 -68.68 1.77 -1.46
C GLU A 217 -69.73 2.51 -0.63
N ALA A 218 -69.31 3.29 0.37
CA ALA A 218 -70.21 4.12 1.17
C ALA A 218 -70.88 5.22 0.31
N VAL A 219 -70.11 5.91 -0.53
CA VAL A 219 -70.64 6.89 -1.49
C VAL A 219 -71.59 6.22 -2.48
N GLN A 220 -71.23 5.06 -3.03
CA GLN A 220 -72.10 4.28 -3.93
C GLN A 220 -73.40 3.89 -3.24
N LYS A 221 -73.35 3.36 -2.02
CA LYS A 221 -74.54 3.03 -1.21
C LYS A 221 -75.41 4.26 -0.98
N HIS A 222 -74.79 5.40 -0.63
CA HIS A 222 -75.50 6.66 -0.43
C HIS A 222 -76.17 7.16 -1.72
N VAL A 223 -75.48 7.12 -2.86
CA VAL A 223 -76.05 7.50 -4.17
C VAL A 223 -77.20 6.57 -4.56
N LEU A 224 -77.08 5.26 -4.31
CA LEU A 224 -78.17 4.31 -4.55
C LEU A 224 -79.39 4.61 -3.65
N LEU A 225 -79.16 4.99 -2.39
CA LEU A 225 -80.22 5.41 -1.47
C LEU A 225 -80.89 6.71 -1.94
N GLN A 226 -80.10 7.74 -2.28
CA GLN A 226 -80.62 9.00 -2.84
C GLN A 226 -81.40 8.79 -4.13
N LEU A 227 -80.97 7.86 -5.00
CA LEU A 227 -81.71 7.50 -6.22
C LEU A 227 -83.03 6.79 -5.89
N ALA A 228 -83.06 5.94 -4.86
CA ALA A 228 -84.28 5.30 -4.39
C ALA A 228 -85.26 6.31 -3.79
N GLU A 229 -84.77 7.23 -2.94
CA GLU A 229 -85.54 8.34 -2.37
C GLU A 229 -86.08 9.26 -3.47
N ALA A 230 -85.25 9.65 -4.44
CA ALA A 230 -85.67 10.46 -5.58
C ALA A 230 -86.74 9.74 -6.41
N ARG A 231 -86.59 8.44 -6.67
CA ARG A 231 -87.62 7.64 -7.37
C ARG A 231 -88.91 7.57 -6.57
N GLU A 232 -88.86 7.39 -5.26
CA GLU A 232 -90.05 7.43 -4.42
C GLU A 232 -90.71 8.81 -4.43
N ALA A 233 -89.93 9.88 -4.34
CA ALA A 233 -90.42 11.25 -4.45
C ALA A 233 -91.07 11.50 -5.82
N THR A 234 -90.47 11.03 -6.92
CA THR A 234 -91.10 11.07 -8.26
C THR A 234 -92.40 10.28 -8.30
N ARG A 235 -92.44 9.05 -7.75
CA ARG A 235 -93.68 8.25 -7.70
C ARG A 235 -94.78 8.95 -6.88
N ARG A 236 -94.42 9.58 -5.76
CA ARG A 236 -95.36 10.37 -4.94
C ARG A 236 -95.86 11.58 -5.72
N ALA A 237 -94.97 12.34 -6.35
CA ALA A 237 -95.35 13.47 -7.21
C ALA A 237 -96.24 13.05 -8.39
N ASP A 238 -95.97 11.91 -9.02
CA ASP A 238 -96.81 11.34 -10.08
C ASP A 238 -98.18 10.91 -9.55
N ALA A 239 -98.24 10.32 -8.35
CA ALA A 239 -99.49 9.94 -7.69
C ALA A 239 -100.32 11.19 -7.31
N ASP A 240 -99.69 12.21 -6.74
CA ASP A 240 -100.32 13.50 -6.40
C ASP A 240 -100.81 14.22 -7.66
N ALA A 241 -100.02 14.22 -8.74
CA ALA A 241 -100.41 14.78 -10.03
C ALA A 241 -101.59 14.03 -10.67
N ARG A 242 -101.63 12.69 -10.53
CA ARG A 242 -102.80 11.89 -10.95
C ARG A 242 -104.03 12.22 -10.11
N ALA A 243 -103.91 12.28 -8.79
CA ALA A 243 -105.01 12.66 -7.90
C ALA A 243 -105.54 14.06 -8.22
N ALA A 244 -104.65 15.04 -8.45
CA ALA A 244 -105.02 16.39 -8.84
C ALA A 244 -105.70 16.43 -10.23
N ARG A 245 -105.26 15.60 -11.19
CA ARG A 245 -105.94 15.46 -12.49
C ARG A 245 -107.33 14.85 -12.33
N ASP A 246 -107.48 13.78 -11.54
CA ASP A 246 -108.77 13.16 -11.26
C ASP A 246 -109.73 14.15 -10.57
N GLU A 247 -109.23 14.97 -9.63
CA GLU A 247 -110.00 16.03 -8.99
C GLU A 247 -110.40 17.15 -9.96
N ALA A 248 -109.48 17.56 -10.83
CA ALA A 248 -109.75 18.54 -11.88
C ALA A 248 -110.76 18.02 -12.91
N GLU A 249 -110.67 16.74 -13.29
CA GLU A 249 -111.65 16.07 -14.16
C GLU A 249 -113.02 16.01 -13.48
N ARG A 250 -113.10 15.60 -12.21
CA ARG A 250 -114.35 15.63 -11.44
C ARG A 250 -114.90 17.04 -11.28
N ALA A 251 -114.04 18.05 -11.10
CA ALA A 251 -114.46 19.45 -11.04
C ALA A 251 -114.98 19.94 -12.40
N ALA A 252 -114.34 19.55 -13.50
CA ALA A 252 -114.80 19.85 -14.86
C ALA A 252 -116.11 19.13 -15.19
N GLU A 253 -116.29 17.87 -14.75
CA GLU A 253 -117.55 17.14 -14.86
C GLU A 253 -118.67 17.81 -14.07
N ARG A 254 -118.40 18.24 -12.83
CA ARG A 254 -119.33 19.04 -12.03
C ARG A 254 -119.71 20.34 -12.73
N GLN A 255 -118.73 21.08 -13.26
CA GLN A 255 -118.99 22.31 -14.03
C GLN A 255 -119.79 22.05 -15.30
N ARG A 256 -119.52 20.96 -16.03
CA ARG A 256 -120.32 20.56 -17.20
C ARG A 256 -121.76 20.23 -16.82
N ALA A 257 -121.96 19.52 -15.70
CA ALA A 257 -123.29 19.23 -15.18
C ALA A 257 -124.03 20.50 -14.74
N GLU A 258 -123.34 21.45 -14.11
CA GLU A 258 -123.89 22.76 -13.73
C GLU A 258 -124.27 23.60 -14.97
N LEU A 259 -123.41 23.64 -15.99
CA LEU A 259 -123.71 24.33 -17.26
C LEU A 259 -124.88 23.67 -17.99
N ALA A 260 -124.96 22.35 -18.03
CA ALA A 260 -126.09 21.62 -18.61
C ALA A 260 -127.40 21.91 -17.83
N ALA A 261 -127.33 21.99 -16.50
CA ALA A 261 -128.46 22.38 -15.64
C ALA A 261 -128.86 23.86 -15.85
N ALA A 262 -127.89 24.75 -16.07
CA ALA A 262 -128.14 26.15 -16.37
C ALA A 262 -128.78 26.31 -17.76
N GLN A 263 -128.33 25.56 -18.77
CA GLN A 263 -128.93 25.53 -20.10
C GLN A 263 -130.37 25.03 -20.06
N THR A 264 -130.66 23.93 -19.35
CA THR A 264 -132.05 23.45 -19.19
C THR A 264 -132.95 24.47 -18.48
N ARG A 265 -132.44 25.22 -17.49
CA ARG A 265 -133.18 26.34 -16.88
C ARG A 265 -133.42 27.48 -17.88
N GLN A 266 -132.44 27.77 -18.73
CA GLN A 266 -132.54 28.83 -19.74
C GLN A 266 -133.55 28.46 -20.83
N ASP A 267 -133.54 27.21 -21.30
CA ASP A 267 -134.52 26.67 -22.25
C ASP A 267 -135.95 26.70 -21.67
N ALA A 268 -136.11 26.36 -20.38
CA ALA A 268 -137.39 26.46 -19.69
C ALA A 268 -137.90 27.92 -19.57
N LEU A 269 -137.00 28.87 -19.36
CA LEU A 269 -137.34 30.30 -19.36
C LEU A 269 -137.68 30.81 -20.77
N ALA A 270 -136.95 30.35 -21.80
CA ALA A 270 -137.24 30.67 -23.20
C ALA A 270 -138.62 30.14 -23.62
N ALA A 271 -138.94 28.89 -23.30
CA ALA A 271 -140.26 28.31 -23.54
C ALA A 271 -141.38 29.07 -22.80
N ARG A 272 -141.10 29.59 -21.60
CA ARG A 272 -142.05 30.40 -20.83
C ARG A 272 -142.27 31.79 -21.44
N LEU A 273 -141.23 32.40 -22.01
CA LEU A 273 -141.30 33.66 -22.73
C LEU A 273 -142.04 33.50 -24.07
N GLU A 274 -141.81 32.40 -24.80
CA GLU A 274 -142.59 32.07 -26.01
C GLU A 274 -144.08 31.83 -25.69
N ALA A 275 -144.39 31.14 -24.60
CA ALA A 275 -145.77 30.98 -24.16
C ALA A 275 -146.43 32.33 -23.78
N GLN A 276 -145.68 33.25 -23.18
CA GLN A 276 -146.16 34.60 -22.88
C GLN A 276 -146.36 35.46 -24.13
N SER A 277 -145.46 35.39 -25.12
CA SER A 277 -145.59 36.14 -26.37
C SER A 277 -146.75 35.63 -27.22
N ALA A 278 -147.00 34.32 -27.23
CA ALA A 278 -148.18 33.72 -27.87
C ALA A 278 -149.50 34.18 -27.19
N LEU A 279 -149.50 34.30 -25.85
CA LEU A 279 -150.66 34.80 -25.11
C LEU A 279 -150.94 36.28 -25.41
N LEU A 280 -149.89 37.10 -25.49
CA LEU A 280 -150.00 38.53 -25.84
C LEU A 280 -150.47 38.73 -27.29
N ALA A 281 -149.96 37.94 -28.25
CA ALA A 281 -150.42 37.97 -29.63
C ALA A 281 -151.93 37.64 -29.75
N ALA A 282 -152.41 36.65 -29.00
CA ALA A 282 -153.84 36.31 -28.94
C ALA A 282 -154.71 37.39 -28.27
N GLN A 283 -154.16 38.20 -27.36
CA GLN A 283 -154.86 39.35 -26.78
C GLN A 283 -154.93 40.55 -27.74
N THR A 284 -153.87 40.79 -28.53
CA THR A 284 -153.86 41.85 -29.54
C THR A 284 -154.82 41.58 -30.70
N GLU A 285 -154.97 40.33 -31.14
CA GLU A 285 -155.96 39.98 -32.17
C GLU A 285 -157.41 40.16 -31.66
N ARG A 286 -157.67 39.87 -30.38
CA ARG A 286 -159.00 40.09 -29.77
C ARG A 286 -159.32 41.57 -29.60
N ALA A 287 -158.32 42.42 -29.32
CA ALA A 287 -158.50 43.87 -29.23
C ALA A 287 -158.78 44.49 -30.61
N ALA A 288 -158.01 44.10 -31.65
CA ALA A 288 -158.22 44.58 -33.02
C ALA A 288 -159.60 44.15 -33.57
N GLY A 289 -160.06 42.94 -33.25
CA GLY A 289 -161.40 42.46 -33.62
C GLY A 289 -162.56 43.17 -32.90
N ALA A 290 -162.30 43.86 -31.78
CA ALA A 290 -163.28 44.68 -31.06
C ALA A 290 -163.30 46.14 -31.57
N GLU A 291 -162.16 46.70 -31.96
CA GLU A 291 -162.07 48.03 -32.57
C GLU A 291 -162.73 48.10 -33.95
N ALA A 292 -162.55 47.07 -34.80
CA ALA A 292 -163.21 46.99 -36.10
C ALA A 292 -164.76 46.95 -36.02
N ARG A 293 -165.32 46.47 -34.88
CA ARG A 293 -166.77 46.45 -34.63
C ARG A 293 -167.28 47.77 -34.05
N ALA A 294 -166.42 48.54 -33.38
CA ALA A 294 -166.76 49.85 -32.83
C ALA A 294 -166.79 50.93 -33.94
N ASP A 295 -165.92 50.82 -34.95
CA ASP A 295 -165.89 51.75 -36.08
C ASP A 295 -167.05 51.56 -37.07
N ASP A 296 -167.49 50.31 -37.35
CA ASP A 296 -168.68 50.02 -38.18
C ASP A 296 -169.99 50.54 -37.53
N LEU A 297 -170.08 50.55 -36.20
CA LEU A 297 -171.24 51.11 -35.48
C LEU A 297 -171.23 52.65 -35.45
N ARG A 298 -170.05 53.28 -35.49
CA ARG A 298 -169.89 54.73 -35.55
C ARG A 298 -170.28 55.30 -36.91
N GLU A 299 -169.90 54.60 -37.98
CA GLU A 299 -170.23 54.96 -39.37
C GLU A 299 -171.75 54.87 -39.63
N ARG A 300 -172.43 53.88 -39.01
CA ARG A 300 -173.89 53.70 -39.11
C ARG A 300 -174.71 54.74 -38.32
N LEU A 301 -174.17 55.31 -37.24
CA LEU A 301 -174.86 56.34 -36.44
C LEU A 301 -174.79 57.74 -37.08
N GLN A 302 -173.69 58.07 -37.77
CA GLN A 302 -173.56 59.38 -38.47
C GLN A 302 -174.42 59.47 -39.74
N ALA A 303 -174.81 58.35 -40.36
CA ALA A 303 -175.59 58.34 -41.60
C ALA A 303 -177.09 58.67 -41.45
N SER A 304 -177.63 58.84 -40.23
CA SER A 304 -179.10 58.89 -39.99
C SER A 304 -179.71 60.22 -39.52
N LEU A 305 -178.95 61.32 -39.38
CA LEU A 305 -179.46 62.57 -38.78
C LEU A 305 -179.25 63.87 -39.60
N ARG A 306 -179.75 63.89 -40.84
CA ARG A 306 -180.18 65.09 -41.63
C ARG A 306 -179.23 65.63 -42.73
N ARG A 307 -179.85 65.62 -43.92
CA ARG A 307 -179.62 66.19 -45.27
C ARG A 307 -180.09 67.68 -45.36
N PRO A 308 -180.11 68.38 -46.54
CA PRO A 308 -179.36 68.28 -47.82
C PRO A 308 -178.94 69.65 -48.47
N ALA A 309 -177.99 69.66 -49.41
CA ALA A 309 -177.91 70.55 -50.61
C ALA A 309 -176.59 70.24 -51.37
N VAL A 310 -176.58 69.47 -52.46
CA VAL A 310 -176.88 69.81 -53.87
C VAL A 310 -175.66 70.39 -54.63
N ALA A 311 -175.24 69.60 -55.63
CA ALA A 311 -174.58 69.93 -56.91
C ALA A 311 -173.13 70.49 -56.85
N ALA A 312 -172.20 70.16 -57.74
CA ALA A 312 -172.19 69.58 -59.08
C ALA A 312 -170.76 69.03 -59.32
N ARG A 313 -170.56 67.85 -59.93
CA ARG A 313 -169.98 67.62 -61.30
C ARG A 313 -168.69 68.41 -61.65
N PRO A 314 -167.84 67.97 -62.61
CA PRO A 314 -167.70 66.65 -63.26
C PRO A 314 -166.22 66.20 -63.55
N THR A 315 -166.10 64.97 -64.06
CA THR A 315 -165.20 64.48 -65.15
C THR A 315 -163.66 64.44 -65.05
N GLY A 316 -163.14 63.33 -65.59
CA GLY A 316 -161.77 63.16 -66.09
C GLY A 316 -160.86 62.50 -65.06
N GLY A 317 -160.05 61.49 -65.35
CA GLY A 317 -159.58 60.98 -66.62
C GLY A 317 -158.23 60.27 -66.37
N THR A 318 -158.09 59.09 -66.96
CA THR A 318 -156.84 58.53 -67.54
C THR A 318 -155.54 58.44 -66.75
N GLY A 319 -155.03 57.20 -66.66
CA GLY A 319 -153.63 56.85 -66.94
C GLY A 319 -152.76 56.56 -65.72
N LYS A 320 -151.69 55.77 -65.78
CA LYS A 320 -151.07 54.92 -66.81
C LYS A 320 -149.78 54.36 -66.15
N ARG A 321 -149.59 53.03 -66.16
CA ARG A 321 -148.29 52.28 -66.11
C ARG A 321 -147.42 52.50 -64.85
N GLY A 322 -146.50 51.62 -64.45
CA GLY A 322 -145.98 50.34 -64.92
C GLY A 322 -145.17 49.75 -63.74
N ALA A 323 -145.18 48.44 -63.50
CA ALA A 323 -144.33 47.43 -64.15
C ALA A 323 -142.87 47.42 -63.65
N GLY A 324 -142.43 46.25 -63.19
CA GLY A 324 -141.02 45.91 -62.89
C GLY A 324 -140.91 44.90 -61.73
N LEU A 325 -141.34 43.64 -61.87
CA LEU A 325 -140.52 42.50 -62.36
C LEU A 325 -139.29 42.26 -61.45
N ARG A 326 -139.27 41.22 -60.59
CA ARG A 326 -138.93 39.79 -60.87
C ARG A 326 -137.53 39.47 -60.28
N PRO A 327 -137.10 38.20 -60.18
CA PRO A 327 -137.80 37.01 -59.68
C PRO A 327 -136.89 36.08 -58.84
N ALA A 328 -137.55 35.11 -58.20
CA ALA A 328 -137.17 33.70 -58.01
C ALA A 328 -135.69 33.26 -58.17
N ARG A 329 -135.17 32.55 -57.16
CA ARG A 329 -135.21 31.08 -57.10
C ARG A 329 -135.01 30.58 -55.68
#